data_AF-A0A2X3E8Y2-F1
#
_entry.id   AF-A0A2X3E8Y2-F1
#
_cell.length_a   1.000
_cell.length_b   1.000
_cell.length_c   1.000
_cell.angle_alpha   90.00
_cell.angle_beta   90.00
_cell.angle_gamma   90.00
#
_symmetry.space_group_name_H-M   'P 1'
#
loop_
_entity.id
_entity.type
_entity.pdbx_description
1 polymer ?
#
loop_
_entity_poly.entity_id
_entity_poly.type
_entity_poly.pdbx_seq_one_letter_code
_entity_poly.pdbx_strand_id
1 'polypeptide(L)'
;MSHYLQINGQRLIDSLYALGEHGALPGGGVCRLAATAEDKAGRDFVVARMKALGLSVSIDAIGNVTGVYHGEETLPMVMMGSHIDTVATGGLYDGNYGVMAGLEVIATLQDAGIRTRRPLAVTFFTNEEGVRFQPDMMGSVVFAGEYPLAQALAAKDLDGITLDEALRNIGYKGERQPGDMAVDSYVELHIEQGPILDKEQIDIGVVTGVQGISWQEFTLRGVSNHAGTTPMSMRRDAGLAAAKIAVFARELALSHWW
;
A
#
# COMPACT_ATOMS: atom_id res chain seq x y z
N MET A 1 -13.56 35.82 11.66
CA MET A 1 -13.73 34.51 11.02
C MET A 1 -12.33 33.97 10.80
N SER A 2 -11.92 32.92 11.51
CA SER A 2 -10.67 32.22 11.18
C SER A 2 -10.85 31.65 9.78
N HIS A 3 -10.12 32.15 8.79
CA HIS A 3 -10.07 31.53 7.48
C HIS A 3 -9.30 30.23 7.63
N TYR A 4 -10.01 29.14 7.92
CA TYR A 4 -9.42 27.81 7.89
C TYR A 4 -9.02 27.51 6.45
N LEU A 5 -7.75 27.16 6.26
CA LEU A 5 -7.25 26.70 4.97
C LEU A 5 -8.03 25.44 4.57
N GLN A 6 -8.52 25.39 3.34
CA GLN A 6 -9.27 24.26 2.79
C GLN A 6 -8.62 23.77 1.51
N ILE A 7 -8.67 22.46 1.29
CA ILE A 7 -8.18 21.83 0.07
C ILE A 7 -9.08 22.11 -1.13
N ASN A 8 -8.56 21.91 -2.34
CA ASN A 8 -9.39 21.80 -3.53
C ASN A 8 -9.86 20.34 -3.70
N GLY A 9 -11.04 20.03 -3.14
CA GLY A 9 -11.61 18.68 -3.19
C GLY A 9 -11.81 18.14 -4.62
N GLN A 10 -12.18 19.00 -5.57
CA GLN A 10 -12.37 18.58 -6.96
C GLN A 10 -11.03 18.17 -7.59
N ARG A 11 -9.96 18.96 -7.39
CA ARG A 11 -8.61 18.64 -7.89
C ARG A 11 -8.09 17.32 -7.33
N LEU A 12 -8.38 17.02 -6.07
CA LEU A 12 -8.03 15.74 -5.44
C LEU A 12 -8.77 14.57 -6.10
N ILE A 13 -10.10 14.68 -6.25
CA ILE A 13 -10.92 13.64 -6.88
C ILE A 13 -10.52 13.42 -8.34
N ASP A 14 -10.30 14.49 -9.10
CA ASP A 14 -9.83 14.40 -10.49
C ASP A 14 -8.45 13.72 -10.60
N SER A 15 -7.58 13.97 -9.62
CA SER A 15 -6.26 13.32 -9.56
C SER A 15 -6.35 11.83 -9.27
N LEU A 16 -7.31 11.40 -8.43
CA LEU A 16 -7.59 9.99 -8.17
C LEU A 16 -8.13 9.28 -9.41
N TYR A 17 -9.10 9.88 -10.11
CA TYR A 17 -9.61 9.31 -11.36
C TYR A 17 -8.50 9.19 -12.41
N ALA A 18 -7.69 10.24 -12.57
CA ALA A 18 -6.58 10.22 -13.51
C ALA A 18 -5.52 9.16 -13.16
N LEU A 19 -5.23 8.93 -11.87
CA LEU A 19 -4.38 7.80 -11.46
C LEU A 19 -5.05 6.45 -11.72
N GLY A 20 -6.36 6.35 -11.54
CA GLY A 20 -7.16 5.16 -11.78
C GLY A 20 -7.13 4.66 -13.23
N GLU A 21 -6.93 5.56 -14.20
CA GLU A 21 -6.76 5.19 -15.62
C GLU A 21 -5.52 4.29 -15.85
N HIS A 22 -4.51 4.38 -14.99
CA HIS A 22 -3.29 3.56 -15.06
C HIS A 22 -3.52 2.20 -14.40
N GLY A 23 -4.05 1.24 -15.17
CA GLY A 23 -4.43 -0.09 -14.68
C GLY A 23 -5.95 -0.29 -14.60
N ALA A 24 -6.75 0.57 -15.24
CA ALA A 24 -8.20 0.45 -15.24
C ALA A 24 -8.69 -0.90 -15.78
N LEU A 25 -9.65 -1.50 -15.08
CA LEU A 25 -10.28 -2.76 -15.48
C LEU A 25 -11.59 -2.52 -16.26
N PRO A 26 -11.95 -3.41 -17.21
CA PRO A 26 -13.27 -3.41 -17.80
C PRO A 26 -14.35 -3.58 -16.72
N GLY A 27 -15.31 -2.66 -16.66
CA GLY A 27 -16.39 -2.68 -15.66
C GLY A 27 -16.08 -1.91 -14.37
N GLY A 28 -14.90 -1.27 -14.27
CA GLY A 28 -14.49 -0.46 -13.13
C GLY A 28 -13.47 -1.14 -12.23
N GLY A 29 -12.80 -0.35 -11.39
CA GLY A 29 -11.69 -0.80 -10.56
C GLY A 29 -10.33 -0.69 -11.25
N VAL A 30 -9.30 -1.09 -10.53
CA VAL A 30 -7.89 -0.94 -10.92
C VAL A 30 -7.14 -2.22 -10.62
N CYS A 31 -6.37 -2.70 -11.58
CA CYS A 31 -5.35 -3.74 -11.40
C CYS A 31 -3.99 -3.12 -11.71
N ARG A 32 -3.30 -2.76 -10.64
CA ARG A 32 -1.96 -2.17 -10.68
C ARG A 32 -1.08 -2.89 -9.67
N LEU A 33 -0.82 -4.18 -9.92
CA LEU A 33 0.05 -4.97 -9.05
C LEU A 33 1.48 -4.40 -9.03
N ALA A 34 2.17 -4.50 -7.89
CA ALA A 34 3.50 -3.93 -7.73
C ALA A 34 4.50 -4.32 -8.84
N ALA A 35 5.29 -3.34 -9.28
CA ALA A 35 6.34 -3.48 -10.29
C ALA A 35 5.89 -4.08 -11.64
N THR A 36 4.61 -3.94 -12.00
CA THR A 36 4.08 -4.22 -13.34
C THR A 36 4.22 -3.01 -14.26
N ALA A 37 3.84 -3.15 -15.54
CA ALA A 37 3.84 -2.03 -16.48
C ALA A 37 2.78 -0.98 -16.11
N GLU A 38 1.65 -1.43 -15.56
CA GLU A 38 0.57 -0.59 -15.03
C GLU A 38 1.06 0.18 -13.80
N ASP A 39 1.80 -0.48 -12.89
CA ASP A 39 2.40 0.19 -11.73
C ASP A 39 3.43 1.22 -12.18
N LYS A 40 4.28 0.88 -13.15
CA LYS A 40 5.17 1.87 -13.77
C LYS A 40 4.42 3.10 -14.28
N ALA A 41 3.33 2.90 -15.03
CA ALA A 41 2.55 4.03 -15.57
C ALA A 41 1.95 4.89 -14.46
N GLY A 42 1.42 4.28 -13.40
CA GLY A 42 0.93 4.99 -12.21
C GLY A 42 2.04 5.76 -11.50
N ARG A 43 3.21 5.13 -11.26
CA ARG A 43 4.38 5.77 -10.66
C ARG A 43 4.88 6.95 -11.49
N ASP A 44 4.96 6.80 -12.81
CA ASP A 44 5.41 7.86 -13.72
C ASP A 44 4.47 9.07 -13.63
N PHE A 45 3.16 8.82 -13.59
CA PHE A 45 2.14 9.85 -13.40
C PHE A 45 2.29 10.59 -12.08
N VAL A 46 2.44 9.87 -10.96
CA VAL A 46 2.60 10.49 -9.64
C VAL A 46 3.92 11.26 -9.55
N VAL A 47 5.02 10.71 -10.06
CA VAL A 47 6.32 11.40 -10.13
C VAL A 47 6.23 12.67 -10.97
N ALA A 48 5.51 12.64 -12.10
CA ALA A 48 5.31 13.83 -12.92
C ALA A 48 4.56 14.92 -12.15
N ARG A 49 3.54 14.56 -11.36
CA ARG A 49 2.82 15.51 -10.48
C ARG A 49 3.69 16.08 -9.37
N MET A 50 4.48 15.23 -8.70
CA MET A 50 5.45 15.69 -7.71
C MET A 50 6.40 16.73 -8.32
N LYS A 51 6.94 16.46 -9.51
CA LYS A 51 7.81 17.41 -10.23
C LYS A 51 7.08 18.69 -10.65
N ALA A 52 5.83 18.59 -11.09
CA ALA A 52 5.01 19.75 -11.46
C ALA A 52 4.72 20.67 -10.27
N LEU A 53 4.61 20.11 -9.06
CA LEU A 53 4.53 20.86 -7.80
C LEU A 53 5.90 21.33 -7.29
N GLY A 54 6.99 21.11 -8.03
CA GLY A 54 8.33 21.55 -7.66
C GLY A 54 8.98 20.75 -6.52
N LEU A 55 8.50 19.53 -6.24
CA LEU A 55 9.09 18.67 -5.19
C LEU A 55 10.42 18.12 -5.67
N SER A 56 11.37 17.99 -4.74
CA SER A 56 12.60 17.22 -4.96
C SER A 56 12.28 15.73 -4.84
N VAL A 57 12.32 15.00 -5.96
CA VAL A 57 11.95 13.58 -6.00
C VAL A 57 13.19 12.70 -5.89
N SER A 58 13.15 11.72 -4.98
CA SER A 58 14.15 10.66 -4.86
C SER A 58 13.49 9.29 -4.87
N ILE A 59 14.20 8.30 -5.42
CA ILE A 59 13.80 6.90 -5.44
C ILE A 59 14.84 6.11 -4.65
N ASP A 60 14.40 5.29 -3.70
CA ASP A 60 15.29 4.46 -2.90
C ASP A 60 15.52 3.07 -3.52
N ALA A 61 16.40 2.29 -2.89
CA ALA A 61 16.80 0.99 -3.37
C ALA A 61 15.67 -0.06 -3.33
N ILE A 62 14.57 0.14 -2.61
CA ILE A 62 13.38 -0.72 -2.66
C ILE A 62 12.28 -0.11 -3.55
N GLY A 63 12.58 0.98 -4.25
CA GLY A 63 11.69 1.63 -5.19
C GLY A 63 10.62 2.50 -4.54
N ASN A 64 10.73 2.80 -3.24
CA ASN A 64 9.89 3.83 -2.65
C ASN A 64 10.22 5.17 -3.32
N VAL A 65 9.21 5.99 -3.51
CA VAL A 65 9.36 7.31 -4.12
C VAL A 65 8.93 8.36 -3.13
N THR A 66 9.82 9.31 -2.87
CA THR A 66 9.55 10.43 -1.97
C THR A 66 9.76 11.74 -2.71
N GLY A 67 8.73 12.59 -2.70
CA GLY A 67 8.79 13.98 -3.13
C GLY A 67 8.85 14.91 -1.92
N VAL A 68 9.90 15.72 -1.82
CA VAL A 68 10.10 16.67 -0.71
C VAL A 68 9.73 18.09 -1.14
N TYR A 69 8.77 18.69 -0.44
CA TYR A 69 8.49 20.12 -0.45
C TYR A 69 9.28 20.78 0.68
N HIS A 70 10.36 21.46 0.30
CA HIS A 70 11.28 22.09 1.26
C HIS A 70 10.54 23.06 2.19
N GLY A 71 11.02 23.20 3.42
CA GLY A 71 10.52 24.17 4.39
C GLY A 71 11.24 25.51 4.29
N GLU A 72 11.09 26.32 5.34
CA GLU A 72 11.94 27.49 5.62
C GLU A 72 13.26 27.07 6.30
N GLU A 73 13.22 26.01 7.11
CA GLU A 73 14.36 25.49 7.86
C GLU A 73 14.73 24.07 7.42
N THR A 74 16.01 23.71 7.59
CA THR A 74 16.50 22.34 7.42
C THR A 74 16.23 21.53 8.69
N LEU A 75 14.99 21.05 8.82
CA LEU A 75 14.52 20.24 9.94
C LEU A 75 14.04 18.86 9.48
N PRO A 76 13.92 17.87 10.38
CA PRO A 76 13.21 16.62 10.08
C PRO A 76 11.80 16.91 9.54
N MET A 77 11.44 16.19 8.49
CA MET A 77 10.24 16.45 7.69
C MET A 77 8.98 15.85 8.31
N VAL A 78 7.83 16.48 8.07
CA VAL A 78 6.54 15.81 8.28
C VAL A 78 6.21 15.05 7.00
N MET A 79 6.15 13.73 7.10
CA MET A 79 5.90 12.85 5.96
C MET A 79 4.42 12.48 5.91
N MET A 80 3.86 12.51 4.72
CA MET A 80 2.56 11.95 4.39
C MET A 80 2.75 10.89 3.33
N GLY A 81 1.80 9.97 3.19
CA GLY A 81 1.95 8.93 2.21
C GLY A 81 0.97 7.79 2.38
N SER A 82 1.17 6.79 1.53
CA SER A 82 0.53 5.48 1.58
C SER A 82 1.17 4.60 0.49
N HIS A 83 0.39 3.91 -0.34
CA HIS A 83 0.83 3.14 -1.50
C HIS A 83 0.05 3.51 -2.76
N ILE A 84 0.51 3.03 -3.93
CA ILE A 84 -0.25 3.16 -5.17
C ILE A 84 -0.39 1.84 -5.93
N ASP A 85 0.27 0.77 -5.51
CA ASP A 85 -0.06 -0.57 -6.00
C ASP A 85 -1.42 -1.01 -5.44
N THR A 86 -2.08 -1.91 -6.16
CA THR A 86 -3.39 -2.42 -5.78
C THR A 86 -3.40 -3.95 -5.79
N VAL A 87 -4.40 -4.56 -5.16
CA VAL A 87 -4.79 -5.94 -5.48
C VAL A 87 -5.28 -6.11 -6.93
N ALA A 88 -5.46 -7.36 -7.37
CA ALA A 88 -5.88 -7.69 -8.74
C ALA A 88 -7.27 -7.15 -9.14
N THR A 89 -8.12 -6.87 -8.16
CA THR A 89 -9.46 -6.27 -8.33
C THR A 89 -9.62 -5.06 -7.40
N GLY A 90 -8.62 -4.19 -7.38
CA GLY A 90 -8.53 -3.04 -6.48
C GLY A 90 -9.55 -1.94 -6.79
N GLY A 91 -9.81 -1.12 -5.78
CA GLY A 91 -10.59 0.10 -5.93
C GLY A 91 -9.77 1.31 -6.38
N LEU A 92 -10.41 2.46 -6.51
CA LEU A 92 -9.74 3.73 -6.84
C LEU A 92 -9.06 4.39 -5.63
N TYR A 93 -9.46 4.04 -4.41
CA TYR A 93 -9.14 4.82 -3.21
C TYR A 93 -8.11 4.17 -2.29
N ASP A 94 -8.10 2.83 -2.24
CA ASP A 94 -7.16 2.06 -1.41
C ASP A 94 -5.72 2.43 -1.74
N GLY A 95 -4.96 2.88 -0.74
CA GLY A 95 -3.64 3.52 -0.84
C GLY A 95 -3.59 4.85 -1.56
N ASN A 96 -4.07 4.86 -2.80
CA ASN A 96 -4.03 5.97 -3.75
C ASN A 96 -4.55 7.28 -3.14
N TYR A 97 -5.59 7.19 -2.29
CA TYR A 97 -6.17 8.33 -1.61
C TYR A 97 -5.15 9.05 -0.71
N GLY A 98 -4.38 8.33 0.09
CA GLY A 98 -3.39 8.93 1.00
C GLY A 98 -2.29 9.67 0.24
N VAL A 99 -1.82 9.08 -0.86
CA VAL A 99 -0.77 9.69 -1.70
C VAL A 99 -1.30 10.95 -2.41
N MET A 100 -2.48 10.88 -3.03
CA MET A 100 -3.05 12.04 -3.72
C MET A 100 -3.45 13.15 -2.74
N ALA A 101 -3.94 12.80 -1.55
CA ALA A 101 -4.26 13.77 -0.50
C ALA A 101 -3.00 14.51 -0.02
N GLY A 102 -1.88 13.80 0.17
CA GLY A 102 -0.60 14.43 0.50
C GLY A 102 -0.13 15.44 -0.55
N LEU A 103 -0.30 15.13 -1.85
CA LEU A 103 -0.01 16.07 -2.93
C LEU A 103 -0.97 17.26 -2.94
N GLU A 104 -2.25 17.05 -2.66
CA GLU A 104 -3.25 18.12 -2.58
C GLU A 104 -2.97 19.06 -1.40
N VAL A 105 -2.50 18.55 -0.26
CA VAL A 105 -2.04 19.39 0.87
C VAL A 105 -0.93 20.33 0.41
N ILE A 106 0.06 19.83 -0.33
CA ILE A 106 1.15 20.67 -0.84
C ILE A 106 0.63 21.68 -1.86
N ALA A 107 -0.21 21.27 -2.80
CA ALA A 107 -0.81 22.16 -3.79
C ALA A 107 -1.62 23.29 -3.13
N THR A 108 -2.41 22.95 -2.11
CA THR A 108 -3.20 23.92 -1.34
C THR A 108 -2.32 24.94 -0.61
N LEU A 109 -1.22 24.49 -0.01
CA LEU A 109 -0.25 25.40 0.63
C LEU A 109 0.39 26.34 -0.40
N GLN A 110 0.73 25.83 -1.59
CA GLN A 110 1.27 26.66 -2.67
C GLN A 110 0.26 27.68 -3.18
N ASP A 111 -1.00 27.28 -3.41
CA ASP A 111 -2.08 28.18 -3.84
C ASP A 111 -2.30 29.31 -2.83
N ALA A 112 -2.15 29.02 -1.53
CA ALA A 112 -2.25 29.99 -0.45
C ALA A 112 -0.97 30.82 -0.22
N GLY A 113 0.12 30.54 -0.94
CA GLY A 113 1.42 31.20 -0.74
C GLY A 113 2.06 30.89 0.61
N ILE A 114 1.74 29.74 1.22
CA ILE A 114 2.22 29.34 2.54
C ILE A 114 3.46 28.45 2.38
N ARG A 115 4.54 28.87 3.05
CA ARG A 115 5.72 28.04 3.28
C ARG A 115 5.69 27.53 4.72
N THR A 116 5.94 26.24 4.90
CA THR A 116 5.99 25.64 6.24
C THR A 116 7.39 25.77 6.82
N ARG A 117 7.47 25.89 8.15
CA ARG A 117 8.74 25.90 8.87
C ARG A 117 9.57 24.64 8.58
N ARG A 118 8.96 23.46 8.76
CA ARG A 118 9.56 22.15 8.42
C ARG A 118 9.29 21.79 6.96
N PRO A 119 10.16 21.00 6.32
CA PRO A 119 9.83 20.36 5.06
C PRO A 119 8.62 19.43 5.21
N LEU A 120 7.82 19.33 4.15
CA LEU A 120 6.81 18.30 3.99
C LEU A 120 7.31 17.28 2.97
N ALA A 121 6.91 16.02 3.12
CA ALA A 121 7.19 14.99 2.13
C ALA A 121 5.94 14.18 1.82
N VAL A 122 5.85 13.72 0.58
CA VAL A 122 4.87 12.72 0.16
C VAL A 122 5.62 11.51 -0.34
N THR A 123 5.40 10.36 0.31
CA THR A 123 5.99 9.08 -0.06
C THR A 123 4.90 8.12 -0.51
N PHE A 124 5.19 7.32 -1.54
CA PHE A 124 4.43 6.10 -1.76
C PHE A 124 5.36 4.89 -1.67
N PHE A 125 4.93 3.90 -0.89
CA PHE A 125 5.71 2.71 -0.59
C PHE A 125 5.48 1.62 -1.63
N THR A 126 6.53 0.84 -1.91
CA THR A 126 6.48 -0.26 -2.87
C THR A 126 5.84 -1.50 -2.25
N ASN A 127 4.90 -2.11 -2.98
CA ASN A 127 4.37 -3.44 -2.69
C ASN A 127 3.78 -3.49 -1.28
N GLU A 128 2.85 -2.58 -1.02
CA GLU A 128 2.13 -2.56 0.25
C GLU A 128 1.15 -3.74 0.31
N GLU A 129 0.45 -4.03 -0.78
CA GLU A 129 -0.61 -5.03 -0.83
C GLU A 129 -0.09 -6.47 -0.68
N GLY A 130 1.23 -6.68 -0.89
CA GLY A 130 1.86 -7.99 -0.79
C GLY A 130 1.41 -9.01 -1.85
N VAL A 131 0.52 -8.65 -2.78
CA VAL A 131 -0.13 -9.63 -3.68
C VAL A 131 0.86 -10.30 -4.62
N ARG A 132 1.73 -9.52 -5.27
CA ARG A 132 2.69 -10.06 -6.24
C ARG A 132 3.96 -10.59 -5.56
N PHE A 133 4.46 -9.86 -4.56
CA PHE A 133 5.64 -10.24 -3.78
C PHE A 133 5.28 -10.24 -2.31
N GLN A 134 5.64 -11.30 -1.58
CA GLN A 134 5.37 -11.43 -0.15
C GLN A 134 6.59 -11.06 0.68
N PRO A 135 6.44 -10.45 1.87
CA PRO A 135 5.18 -10.07 2.54
C PRO A 135 4.58 -8.74 2.04
N ASP A 136 3.42 -8.39 2.61
CA ASP A 136 2.82 -7.06 2.55
C ASP A 136 3.71 -5.97 3.19
N MET A 137 3.34 -4.71 2.95
CA MET A 137 3.98 -3.50 3.50
C MET A 137 5.48 -3.38 3.19
N MET A 138 5.96 -4.08 2.15
CA MET A 138 7.39 -4.39 1.98
C MET A 138 8.28 -3.14 1.93
N GLY A 139 7.87 -2.13 1.15
CA GLY A 139 8.62 -0.88 1.00
C GLY A 139 8.74 -0.10 2.31
N SER A 140 7.68 -0.06 3.13
CA SER A 140 7.66 0.69 4.39
C SER A 140 8.39 -0.04 5.51
N VAL A 141 8.28 -1.37 5.61
CA VAL A 141 9.03 -2.14 6.62
C VAL A 141 10.54 -2.12 6.35
N VAL A 142 10.95 -2.09 5.07
CA VAL A 142 12.36 -1.87 4.70
C VAL A 142 12.80 -0.44 5.02
N PHE A 143 11.95 0.55 4.74
CA PHE A 143 12.22 1.96 5.09
C PHE A 143 12.41 2.15 6.60
N ALA A 144 11.59 1.48 7.43
CA ALA A 144 11.68 1.51 8.88
C ALA A 144 12.88 0.74 9.44
N GLY A 145 13.58 -0.05 8.61
CA GLY A 145 14.72 -0.89 9.03
C GLY A 145 14.31 -2.20 9.72
N GLU A 146 13.02 -2.55 9.69
CA GLU A 146 12.46 -3.76 10.32
C GLU A 146 12.54 -5.00 9.41
N TYR A 147 12.82 -4.80 8.12
CA TYR A 147 13.01 -5.89 7.17
C TYR A 147 14.25 -5.68 6.30
N PRO A 148 15.15 -6.68 6.16
CA PRO A 148 16.38 -6.50 5.39
C PRO A 148 16.12 -6.24 3.91
N LEU A 149 16.69 -5.15 3.38
CA LEU A 149 16.58 -4.78 1.95
C LEU A 149 16.91 -5.95 1.01
N ALA A 150 18.00 -6.67 1.28
CA ALA A 150 18.43 -7.80 0.44
C ALA A 150 17.40 -8.93 0.43
N GLN A 151 16.68 -9.14 1.53
CA GLN A 151 15.64 -10.16 1.62
C GLN A 151 14.39 -9.73 0.85
N ALA A 152 13.94 -8.48 1.00
CA ALA A 152 12.84 -7.91 0.22
C ALA A 152 13.09 -7.99 -1.29
N LEU A 153 14.27 -7.57 -1.72
CA LEU A 153 14.66 -7.60 -3.13
C LEU A 153 14.69 -9.02 -3.72
N ALA A 154 14.94 -10.04 -2.89
CA ALA A 154 14.96 -11.45 -3.28
C ALA A 154 13.57 -12.11 -3.28
N ALA A 155 12.51 -11.42 -2.83
CA ALA A 155 11.15 -11.93 -2.87
C ALA A 155 10.76 -12.22 -4.33
N LYS A 156 10.10 -13.37 -4.55
CA LYS A 156 9.75 -13.85 -5.89
C LYS A 156 8.25 -13.84 -6.10
N ASP A 157 7.83 -13.51 -7.31
CA ASP A 157 6.46 -13.75 -7.76
C ASP A 157 6.26 -15.21 -8.19
N LEU A 158 5.04 -15.53 -8.65
CA LEU A 158 4.65 -16.89 -9.06
C LEU A 158 5.43 -17.41 -10.28
N ASP A 159 5.98 -16.50 -11.09
CA ASP A 159 6.81 -16.83 -12.26
C ASP A 159 8.31 -16.92 -11.90
N GLY A 160 8.65 -16.68 -10.64
CA GLY A 160 10.01 -16.75 -10.11
C GLY A 160 10.84 -15.48 -10.35
N ILE A 161 10.23 -14.40 -10.86
CA ILE A 161 10.87 -13.09 -11.03
C ILE A 161 11.05 -12.47 -9.66
N THR A 162 12.23 -11.89 -9.40
CA THR A 162 12.49 -11.20 -8.14
C THR A 162 11.97 -9.76 -8.15
N LEU A 163 11.67 -9.19 -6.98
CA LEU A 163 11.31 -7.77 -6.87
C LEU A 163 12.44 -6.87 -7.39
N ASP A 164 13.70 -7.23 -7.17
CA ASP A 164 14.87 -6.52 -7.71
C ASP A 164 14.85 -6.42 -9.24
N GLU A 165 14.62 -7.56 -9.91
CA GLU A 165 14.49 -7.61 -11.38
C GLU A 165 13.29 -6.78 -11.84
N ALA A 166 12.14 -6.92 -11.18
CA ALA A 166 10.93 -6.20 -11.55
C ALA A 166 11.12 -4.67 -11.42
N LEU A 167 11.70 -4.18 -10.32
CA LEU A 167 12.00 -2.76 -10.11
C LEU A 167 13.01 -2.21 -11.13
N ARG A 168 14.04 -2.99 -11.47
CA ARG A 168 14.98 -2.60 -12.54
C ARG A 168 14.28 -2.50 -13.89
N ASN A 169 13.43 -3.46 -14.22
CA ASN A 169 12.71 -3.50 -15.49
C ASN A 169 11.81 -2.29 -15.68
N ILE A 170 11.17 -1.80 -14.60
CA ILE A 170 10.34 -0.60 -14.68
C ILE A 170 11.12 0.71 -14.47
N GLY A 171 12.43 0.65 -14.17
CA GLY A 171 13.28 1.83 -13.95
C GLY A 171 13.11 2.49 -12.57
N TYR A 172 12.58 1.77 -11.58
CA TYR A 172 12.34 2.25 -10.22
C TYR A 172 13.28 1.63 -9.18
N LYS A 173 14.34 0.93 -9.61
CA LYS A 173 15.43 0.55 -8.71
C LYS A 173 16.32 1.77 -8.45
N GLY A 174 15.99 2.55 -7.43
CA GLY A 174 16.76 3.72 -7.02
C GLY A 174 18.09 3.37 -6.36
N GLU A 175 18.89 4.41 -6.12
CA GLU A 175 20.23 4.31 -5.51
C GLU A 175 20.25 4.76 -4.05
N ARG A 176 19.23 5.52 -3.60
CA ARG A 176 19.19 6.01 -2.24
C ARG A 176 18.98 4.85 -1.25
N GLN A 177 19.65 4.92 -0.11
CA GLN A 177 19.43 3.96 0.97
C GLN A 177 18.01 4.16 1.56
N PRO A 178 17.17 3.11 1.66
CA PRO A 178 15.89 3.19 2.34
C PRO A 178 16.08 3.64 3.79
N GLY A 179 15.19 4.51 4.27
CA GLY A 179 15.27 5.08 5.62
C GLY A 179 16.32 6.18 5.82
N ASP A 180 17.12 6.51 4.80
CA ASP A 180 18.11 7.61 4.87
C ASP A 180 17.46 9.00 4.72
N MET A 181 16.46 9.25 5.57
CA MET A 181 15.63 10.45 5.61
C MET A 181 15.26 10.80 7.05
N ALA A 182 15.50 12.04 7.45
CA ALA A 182 15.09 12.53 8.76
C ALA A 182 13.59 12.84 8.77
N VAL A 183 12.80 11.97 9.40
CA VAL A 183 11.34 12.10 9.54
C VAL A 183 11.00 12.47 10.99
N ASP A 184 10.26 13.56 11.18
CA ASP A 184 9.75 14.02 12.48
C ASP A 184 8.49 13.25 12.89
N SER A 185 7.57 13.12 11.92
CA SER A 185 6.27 12.47 12.08
C SER A 185 5.77 11.97 10.73
N TYR A 186 4.93 10.93 10.78
CA TYR A 186 4.27 10.34 9.61
C TYR A 186 2.75 10.40 9.83
N VAL A 187 2.02 10.83 8.81
CA VAL A 187 0.54 10.88 8.79
C VAL A 187 0.04 10.23 7.52
N GLU A 188 -0.80 9.21 7.68
CA GLU A 188 -1.44 8.51 6.57
C GLU A 188 -2.95 8.73 6.63
N LEU A 189 -3.50 9.18 5.49
CA LEU A 189 -4.93 9.25 5.29
C LEU A 189 -5.35 8.04 4.48
N HIS A 190 -6.34 7.31 4.96
CA HIS A 190 -6.80 6.10 4.33
C HIS A 190 -8.32 5.97 4.41
N ILE A 191 -8.92 5.22 3.49
CA ILE A 191 -10.31 4.78 3.65
C ILE A 191 -10.39 3.76 4.78
N GLU A 192 -11.57 3.62 5.39
CA GLU A 192 -11.75 2.70 6.52
C GLU A 192 -11.50 1.23 6.14
N GLN A 193 -11.83 0.85 4.90
CA GLN A 193 -11.94 -0.55 4.41
C GLN A 193 -12.95 -1.42 5.19
N GLY A 194 -13.56 -0.87 6.24
CA GLY A 194 -14.69 -1.40 6.99
C GLY A 194 -15.95 -0.55 6.83
N PRO A 195 -17.06 -0.98 7.44
CA PRO A 195 -18.36 -0.32 7.30
C PRO A 195 -18.74 0.60 8.49
N ILE A 196 -17.88 0.76 9.50
CA ILE A 196 -18.25 1.37 10.79
C ILE A 196 -18.51 2.87 10.64
N LEU A 197 -17.60 3.62 10.04
CA LEU A 197 -17.74 5.07 9.88
C LEU A 197 -18.96 5.41 9.01
N ASP A 198 -19.17 4.70 7.91
CA ASP A 198 -20.36 4.88 7.08
C ASP A 198 -21.64 4.53 7.85
N LYS A 199 -21.69 3.36 8.50
CA LYS A 199 -22.87 2.93 9.26
C LYS A 199 -23.21 3.88 10.41
N GLU A 200 -22.20 4.37 11.12
CA GLU A 200 -22.36 5.27 12.26
C GLU A 200 -22.41 6.76 11.84
N GLN A 201 -22.32 7.05 10.53
CA GLN A 201 -22.34 8.40 9.94
C GLN A 201 -21.28 9.34 10.55
N ILE A 202 -20.06 8.83 10.67
CA ILE A 202 -18.88 9.55 11.19
C ILE A 202 -17.96 9.87 10.01
N ASP A 203 -17.63 11.16 9.83
CA ASP A 203 -16.80 11.59 8.69
C ASP A 203 -15.32 11.22 8.85
N ILE A 204 -14.78 11.25 10.07
CA ILE A 204 -13.34 11.09 10.34
C ILE A 204 -13.10 10.13 11.49
N GLY A 205 -12.40 9.02 11.20
CA GLY A 205 -11.87 8.10 12.20
C GLY A 205 -10.51 8.57 12.71
N VAL A 206 -10.37 8.75 14.03
CA VAL A 206 -9.06 8.95 14.67
C VAL A 206 -8.47 7.58 15.00
N VAL A 207 -7.60 7.08 14.12
CA VAL A 207 -6.99 5.74 14.26
C VAL A 207 -6.01 5.73 15.43
N THR A 208 -6.26 4.87 16.42
CA THR A 208 -5.41 4.73 17.61
C THR A 208 -4.37 3.61 17.51
N GLY A 209 -4.50 2.76 16.49
CA GLY A 209 -3.60 1.63 16.24
C GLY A 209 -4.14 0.70 15.16
N VAL A 210 -3.31 -0.25 14.74
CA VAL A 210 -3.64 -1.29 13.75
C VAL A 210 -3.58 -2.65 14.44
N GLN A 211 -4.44 -3.58 14.03
CA GLN A 211 -4.44 -4.94 14.57
C GLN A 211 -3.18 -5.69 14.12
N GLY A 212 -2.66 -6.58 14.98
CA GLY A 212 -1.59 -7.49 14.59
C GLY A 212 -2.11 -8.55 13.61
N ILE A 213 -1.36 -8.82 12.54
CA ILE A 213 -1.73 -9.76 11.50
C ILE A 213 -0.85 -11.01 11.60
N SER A 214 -1.44 -12.20 11.44
CA SER A 214 -0.71 -13.48 11.39
C SER A 214 -1.18 -14.30 10.19
N TRP A 215 -0.26 -14.50 9.24
CA TRP A 215 -0.47 -15.37 8.09
C TRP A 215 0.10 -16.76 8.39
N GLN A 216 -0.68 -17.81 8.14
CA GLN A 216 -0.27 -19.20 8.37
C GLN A 216 -0.59 -20.05 7.14
N GLU A 217 0.42 -20.78 6.66
CA GLU A 217 0.25 -21.77 5.60
C GLU A 217 0.27 -23.19 6.19
N PHE A 218 -0.72 -24.00 5.81
CA PHE A 218 -0.82 -25.40 6.24
C PHE A 218 -0.76 -26.34 5.03
N THR A 219 0.18 -27.28 5.04
CA THR A 219 0.19 -28.40 4.10
C THR A 219 -0.38 -29.66 4.75
N LEU A 220 -1.55 -30.09 4.29
CA LEU A 220 -2.22 -31.31 4.77
C LEU A 220 -1.96 -32.48 3.82
N ARG A 221 -1.35 -33.56 4.33
CA ARG A 221 -1.02 -34.75 3.55
C ARG A 221 -1.96 -35.91 3.90
N GLY A 222 -2.80 -36.28 2.94
CA GLY A 222 -3.70 -37.42 3.01
C GLY A 222 -3.21 -38.64 2.23
N VAL A 223 -4.11 -39.56 1.91
CA VAL A 223 -3.87 -40.68 0.99
C VAL A 223 -4.95 -40.66 -0.09
N SER A 224 -4.51 -40.47 -1.34
CA SER A 224 -5.38 -40.54 -2.52
C SER A 224 -5.85 -41.98 -2.74
N ASN A 225 -7.16 -42.17 -2.87
CA ASN A 225 -7.81 -43.47 -2.92
C ASN A 225 -9.12 -43.38 -3.73
N HIS A 226 -9.68 -44.52 -4.16
CA HIS A 226 -10.87 -44.52 -5.02
C HIS A 226 -12.13 -44.12 -4.24
N ALA A 227 -12.81 -43.07 -4.73
CA ALA A 227 -13.92 -42.42 -4.02
C ALA A 227 -15.12 -43.34 -3.73
N GLY A 228 -15.37 -44.36 -4.56
CA GLY A 228 -16.49 -45.29 -4.39
C GLY A 228 -16.17 -46.57 -3.63
N THR A 229 -14.90 -47.00 -3.60
CA THR A 229 -14.54 -48.37 -3.14
C THR A 229 -13.69 -48.36 -1.88
N THR A 230 -13.15 -47.22 -1.46
CA THR A 230 -12.44 -47.11 -0.18
C THR A 230 -13.44 -46.91 0.97
N PRO A 231 -13.54 -47.88 1.91
CA PRO A 231 -14.38 -47.74 3.10
C PRO A 231 -14.02 -46.48 3.88
N MET A 232 -15.01 -45.82 4.48
CA MET A 232 -14.81 -44.56 5.22
C MET A 232 -13.76 -44.68 6.33
N SER A 233 -13.72 -45.82 7.03
CA SER A 233 -12.76 -46.10 8.11
C SER A 233 -11.29 -46.17 7.65
N MET A 234 -11.04 -46.33 6.35
CA MET A 234 -9.70 -46.43 5.77
C MET A 234 -9.22 -45.11 5.13
N ARG A 235 -10.06 -44.08 5.12
CA ARG A 235 -9.71 -42.81 4.47
C ARG A 235 -8.78 -41.98 5.34
N ARG A 236 -7.77 -41.39 4.71
CA ARG A 236 -6.97 -40.29 5.24
C ARG A 236 -7.20 -39.08 4.36
N ASP A 237 -8.34 -38.43 4.60
CA ASP A 237 -8.88 -37.39 3.73
C ASP A 237 -8.35 -36.00 4.12
N ALA A 238 -7.46 -35.44 3.30
CA ALA A 238 -6.90 -34.11 3.54
C ALA A 238 -7.95 -32.99 3.36
N GLY A 239 -8.95 -33.19 2.49
CA GLY A 239 -10.02 -32.22 2.25
C GLY A 239 -10.95 -32.10 3.46
N LEU A 240 -11.31 -33.24 4.08
CA LEU A 240 -12.07 -33.22 5.33
C LEU A 240 -11.31 -32.54 6.46
N ALA A 241 -9.99 -32.77 6.57
CA ALA A 241 -9.15 -32.10 7.55
C ALA A 241 -9.13 -30.57 7.32
N ALA A 242 -8.94 -30.13 6.07
CA ALA A 242 -8.97 -28.71 5.71
C ALA A 242 -10.31 -28.06 6.08
N ALA A 243 -11.44 -28.70 5.75
CA ALA A 243 -12.77 -28.19 6.08
C ALA A 243 -12.98 -28.00 7.59
N LYS A 244 -12.49 -28.94 8.41
CA LYS A 244 -12.57 -28.84 9.87
C LYS A 244 -11.73 -27.68 10.42
N ILE A 245 -10.52 -27.48 9.89
CA ILE A 245 -9.67 -26.34 10.29
C ILE A 245 -10.36 -25.02 9.96
N ALA A 246 -10.97 -24.90 8.77
CA ALA A 246 -11.69 -23.69 8.37
C ALA A 246 -12.89 -23.39 9.29
N VAL A 247 -13.70 -24.39 9.62
CA VAL A 247 -14.83 -24.22 10.57
C VAL A 247 -14.33 -23.81 11.95
N PHE A 248 -13.31 -24.48 12.46
CA PHE A 248 -12.72 -24.16 13.76
C PHE A 248 -12.11 -22.75 13.80
N ALA A 249 -11.43 -22.31 12.73
CA ALA A 249 -10.87 -20.96 12.66
C ALA A 249 -11.96 -19.88 12.75
N ARG A 250 -13.13 -20.11 12.13
CA ARG A 250 -14.29 -19.21 12.27
C ARG A 250 -14.86 -19.21 13.69
N GLU A 251 -14.99 -20.38 14.31
CA GLU A 251 -15.45 -20.50 15.70
C GLU A 251 -14.51 -19.79 16.67
N LEU A 252 -13.20 -19.95 16.47
CA LEU A 252 -12.17 -19.26 17.25
C LEU A 252 -12.24 -17.74 17.08
N ALA A 253 -12.47 -17.24 15.86
CA ALA A 253 -12.67 -15.82 15.63
C ALA A 253 -13.90 -15.30 16.41
N LEU A 254 -15.03 -16.01 16.34
CA LEU A 254 -16.25 -15.65 17.08
C LEU A 254 -16.09 -15.70 18.60
N SER A 255 -15.20 -16.54 19.15
CA SER A 255 -14.98 -16.62 20.61
C SER A 255 -14.06 -15.53 21.16
N HIS A 256 -13.34 -14.81 20.29
CA HIS A 256 -12.34 -13.81 20.69
C HIS A 256 -12.61 -12.41 20.13
N TRP A 257 -13.63 -12.23 19.29
CA TRP A 257 -14.06 -10.92 18.77
C TRP A 257 -15.33 -10.46 19.51
N TRP A 258 -15.28 -9.21 19.99
CA TRP A 258 -16.34 -8.46 20.69
C TRP A 258 -17.58 -8.17 19.82
#